data_AF-A0AB35MTM0-F1
#
_entry.id   AF-A0AB35MTM0-F1
#
_cell.length_a   1.000
_cell.length_b   1.000
_cell.length_c   1.000
_cell.angle_alpha   90.00
_cell.angle_beta   90.00
_cell.angle_gamma   90.00
#
_symmetry.space_group_name_H-M   'P 1'
#
loop_
_entity.id
_entity.type
_entity.pdbx_description
1 polymer ?
#
loop_
_entity_poly.entity_id
_entity_poly.type
_entity_poly.pdbx_seq_one_letter_code
_entity_poly.pdbx_strand_id
1 'polypeptide(L)'
;MNELDTWLERIGDWYKDRKHDQVDRLEPLILTPPDALWGPLITDEQSKGIACWLDGCLRIFTFYRHKGVTLTTSTKFAAPSVSSLSNEAGGSHNQEKAYQYLMFAYSKLQAVSCDPKSEPDLQEWCTQRLQHLCVLALEFTNQQQEPRWKEESEKLIESHVRFMASQHQNDDQGAALHQLH
;
A
#
# COMPACT_ATOMS: atom_id res chain seq x y z
N MET A 1 -4.26 -28.85 2.76
CA MET A 1 -3.71 -27.49 2.68
C MET A 1 -4.90 -26.56 2.54
N ASN A 2 -5.09 -25.65 3.48
CA ASN A 2 -6.18 -24.68 3.42
C ASN A 2 -5.80 -23.53 2.44
N GLU A 3 -6.75 -22.63 2.14
CA GLU A 3 -6.51 -21.51 1.20
C GLU A 3 -5.37 -20.58 1.68
N LEU A 4 -5.27 -20.35 2.99
CA LEU A 4 -4.23 -19.54 3.61
C LEU A 4 -2.84 -20.18 3.40
N ASP A 5 -2.69 -21.46 3.69
CA ASP A 5 -1.43 -22.21 3.53
C ASP A 5 -0.95 -22.16 2.07
N THR A 6 -1.86 -22.37 1.11
CA THR A 6 -1.55 -22.30 -0.33
C THR A 6 -1.14 -20.89 -0.74
N TRP A 7 -1.81 -19.86 -0.23
CA TRP A 7 -1.44 -18.48 -0.52
C TRP A 7 -0.08 -18.11 0.10
N LEU A 8 0.18 -18.51 1.35
CA LEU A 8 1.44 -18.30 2.05
C LEU A 8 2.61 -18.97 1.34
N GLU A 9 2.44 -20.19 0.85
CA GLU A 9 3.43 -20.89 0.04
C GLU A 9 3.73 -20.11 -1.26
N ARG A 10 2.69 -19.69 -1.98
CA ARG A 10 2.84 -18.97 -3.25
C ARG A 10 3.52 -17.62 -3.10
N ILE A 11 3.11 -16.82 -2.11
CA ILE A 11 3.77 -15.52 -1.86
C ILE A 11 5.18 -15.73 -1.34
N GLY A 12 5.41 -16.73 -0.48
CA GLY A 12 6.73 -17.11 0.01
C GLY A 12 7.68 -17.52 -1.11
N ASP A 13 7.21 -18.32 -2.07
CA ASP A 13 8.01 -18.73 -3.23
C ASP A 13 8.32 -17.57 -4.16
N TRP A 14 7.39 -16.63 -4.34
CA TRP A 14 7.65 -15.39 -5.05
C TRP A 14 8.79 -14.59 -4.40
N TYR A 15 8.80 -14.47 -3.06
CA TYR A 15 9.90 -13.83 -2.33
C TYR A 15 11.24 -14.54 -2.50
N LYS A 16 11.25 -15.87 -2.55
CA LYS A 16 12.48 -16.67 -2.71
C LYS A 16 13.08 -16.56 -4.11
N ASP A 17 12.28 -16.39 -5.16
CA ASP A 17 12.77 -16.28 -6.56
C ASP A 17 13.61 -15.01 -6.79
N ARG A 18 13.56 -14.01 -5.90
CA ARG A 18 14.37 -12.76 -5.91
C ARG A 18 14.33 -11.96 -7.22
N LYS A 19 13.41 -12.26 -8.13
CA LYS A 19 13.24 -11.55 -9.40
C LYS A 19 12.23 -10.42 -9.22
N HIS A 20 12.78 -9.21 -9.12
CA HIS A 20 12.06 -7.98 -8.74
C HIS A 20 11.19 -7.40 -9.87
N ASP A 21 11.24 -7.99 -11.06
CA ASP A 21 10.57 -7.58 -12.30
C ASP A 21 9.26 -8.35 -12.59
N GLN A 22 8.91 -9.35 -11.79
CA GLN A 22 7.72 -10.20 -12.01
C GLN A 22 6.44 -9.63 -11.42
N VAL A 23 6.13 -8.35 -11.70
CA VAL A 23 4.89 -7.71 -11.23
C VAL A 23 3.65 -8.45 -11.73
N ASP A 24 3.67 -8.98 -12.96
CA ASP A 24 2.54 -9.73 -13.54
C ASP A 24 2.17 -11.00 -12.75
N ARG A 25 3.14 -11.59 -12.03
CA ARG A 25 2.90 -12.76 -11.17
C ARG A 25 2.55 -12.38 -9.74
N LEU A 26 3.02 -11.22 -9.28
CA LEU A 26 2.76 -10.70 -7.94
C LEU A 26 1.35 -10.11 -7.83
N GLU A 27 0.92 -9.37 -8.86
CA GLU A 27 -0.35 -8.62 -8.87
C GLU A 27 -1.56 -9.49 -8.48
N PRO A 28 -1.77 -10.71 -9.04
CA PRO A 28 -2.87 -11.57 -8.61
C PRO A 28 -2.79 -11.97 -7.13
N LEU A 29 -1.59 -12.23 -6.60
CA LEU A 29 -1.41 -12.63 -5.19
C LEU A 29 -1.78 -11.50 -4.22
N ILE A 30 -1.48 -10.26 -4.62
CA ILE A 30 -1.74 -9.05 -3.82
C ILE A 30 -3.21 -8.63 -3.86
N LEU A 31 -3.89 -8.87 -4.98
CA LEU A 31 -5.31 -8.54 -5.15
C LEU A 31 -6.24 -9.58 -4.49
N THR A 32 -5.77 -10.81 -4.25
CA THR A 32 -6.57 -11.87 -3.62
C THR A 32 -5.88 -12.49 -2.38
N PRO A 33 -5.58 -11.70 -1.34
CA PRO A 33 -5.16 -12.28 -0.07
C PRO A 33 -6.37 -12.94 0.61
N PRO A 34 -6.24 -14.15 1.18
CA PRO A 34 -7.34 -14.81 1.87
C PRO A 34 -7.74 -14.04 3.13
N ASP A 35 -9.03 -14.00 3.46
CA ASP A 35 -9.52 -13.27 4.64
C ASP A 35 -8.88 -13.75 5.95
N ALA A 36 -8.61 -15.06 6.03
CA ALA A 36 -7.92 -15.67 7.15
C ALA A 36 -6.50 -15.12 7.40
N LEU A 37 -5.90 -14.42 6.42
CA LEU A 37 -4.61 -13.74 6.63
C LEU A 37 -4.69 -12.67 7.74
N TRP A 38 -5.86 -12.07 7.93
CA TRP A 38 -6.05 -10.87 8.74
C TRP A 38 -6.63 -11.12 10.14
N GLY A 39 -6.81 -12.37 10.55
CA GLY A 39 -7.32 -12.72 11.88
C GLY A 39 -8.52 -13.68 11.85
N PRO A 40 -9.09 -14.02 13.03
CA PRO A 40 -9.12 -13.19 14.25
C PRO A 40 -7.91 -13.32 15.19
N LEU A 41 -7.08 -14.36 15.06
CA LEU A 41 -5.82 -14.52 15.80
C LEU A 41 -4.66 -14.51 14.80
N ILE A 42 -3.56 -13.80 15.10
CA ILE A 42 -2.39 -13.72 14.23
C ILE A 42 -1.29 -14.65 14.72
N THR A 43 -1.05 -15.69 13.93
CA THR A 43 0.13 -16.53 14.06
C THR A 43 1.37 -15.86 13.46
N ASP A 44 2.55 -16.36 13.82
CA ASP A 44 3.82 -15.93 13.19
C ASP A 44 3.80 -16.07 11.66
N GLU A 45 3.08 -17.05 11.12
CA GLU A 45 2.96 -17.27 9.68
C GLU A 45 2.07 -16.22 9.01
N GLN A 46 0.94 -15.88 9.61
CA GLN A 46 0.08 -14.79 9.13
C GLN A 46 0.80 -13.44 9.22
N SER A 47 1.53 -13.18 10.31
CA SER A 47 2.35 -11.96 10.45
C SER A 47 3.37 -11.83 9.32
N LYS A 48 4.10 -12.91 9.01
CA LYS A 48 4.99 -12.96 7.84
C LYS A 48 4.21 -12.73 6.54
N GLY A 49 3.05 -13.36 6.38
CA GLY A 49 2.18 -13.19 5.23
C GLY A 49 1.73 -11.74 5.01
N ILE A 50 1.32 -11.05 6.08
CA ILE A 50 0.92 -9.63 6.05
C ILE A 50 2.12 -8.75 5.65
N ALA A 51 3.30 -9.02 6.21
CA ALA A 51 4.52 -8.30 5.83
C ALA A 51 4.88 -8.53 4.35
N CYS A 52 4.78 -9.78 3.88
CA CYS A 52 4.98 -10.14 2.47
C CYS A 52 3.93 -9.47 1.55
N TRP A 53 2.67 -9.41 1.96
CA TRP A 53 1.64 -8.72 1.20
C TRP A 53 1.93 -7.21 1.11
N LEU A 54 2.29 -6.58 2.22
CA LEU A 54 2.58 -5.14 2.25
C LEU A 54 3.79 -4.78 1.38
N ASP A 55 4.89 -5.53 1.51
CA ASP A 55 6.06 -5.29 0.66
C ASP A 55 5.75 -5.58 -0.82
N GLY A 56 4.89 -6.57 -1.12
CA GLY A 56 4.36 -6.79 -2.46
C GLY A 56 3.61 -5.56 -3.02
N CYS A 57 2.67 -4.98 -2.27
CA CYS A 57 2.00 -3.73 -2.65
C CYS A 57 3.00 -2.61 -2.96
N LEU A 58 4.01 -2.42 -2.10
CA LEU A 58 5.02 -1.38 -2.26
C LEU A 58 5.95 -1.60 -3.45
N ARG A 59 6.21 -2.85 -3.81
CA ARG A 59 6.96 -3.20 -5.02
C ARG A 59 6.18 -2.89 -6.29
N ILE A 60 4.88 -3.20 -6.32
CA ILE A 60 4.03 -2.83 -7.45
C ILE A 60 3.93 -1.31 -7.58
N PHE A 61 3.73 -0.59 -6.47
CA PHE A 61 3.80 0.87 -6.44
C PHE A 61 5.11 1.40 -7.03
N THR A 62 6.25 0.88 -6.57
CA THR A 62 7.58 1.30 -7.02
C THR A 62 7.79 1.01 -8.51
N PHE A 63 7.32 -0.13 -9.00
CA PHE A 63 7.39 -0.49 -10.41
C PHE A 63 6.65 0.53 -11.29
N TYR A 64 5.38 0.83 -10.98
CA TYR A 64 4.60 1.78 -11.77
C TYR A 64 5.13 3.22 -11.65
N ARG A 65 5.64 3.61 -10.48
CA ARG A 65 6.29 4.92 -10.29
C ARG A 65 7.51 5.11 -11.21
N HIS A 66 8.32 4.07 -11.40
CA HIS A 66 9.54 4.16 -12.22
C HIS A 66 9.33 3.81 -13.71
N LYS A 67 8.25 3.09 -14.05
CA LYS A 67 7.91 2.74 -15.44
C LYS A 67 7.67 3.97 -16.33
N GLY A 68 7.27 5.10 -15.75
CA GLY A 68 7.17 6.38 -16.46
C GLY A 68 8.51 7.01 -16.86
N VAL A 69 9.61 6.68 -16.17
CA VAL A 69 10.93 7.32 -16.36
C VAL A 69 11.75 6.65 -17.48
N THR A 70 11.63 5.33 -17.64
CA THR A 70 12.45 4.55 -18.59
C THR A 70 12.13 4.82 -20.07
N LEU A 71 10.89 5.19 -20.41
CA LEU A 71 10.53 5.53 -21.79
C LEU A 71 11.06 6.91 -22.24
N THR A 72 11.37 7.81 -21.29
CA THR A 72 11.82 9.18 -21.59
C THR A 72 13.33 9.32 -21.75
N THR A 73 14.11 8.32 -21.28
CA THR A 73 15.58 8.34 -21.33
C THR A 73 16.15 7.61 -22.55
N SER A 74 15.41 6.69 -23.18
CA SER A 74 15.88 5.95 -24.36
C SER A 74 15.81 6.76 -25.67
N THR A 75 15.02 7.84 -25.74
CA THR A 75 14.81 8.62 -26.98
C THR A 75 15.71 9.85 -27.13
N LYS A 76 16.65 10.12 -26.20
CA LYS A 76 17.50 11.33 -26.25
C LYS A 76 18.59 11.35 -27.34
N PHE A 77 18.63 10.37 -28.25
CA PHE A 77 19.56 10.36 -29.40
C PHE A 77 18.89 10.48 -30.78
N ALA A 78 17.59 10.73 -30.87
CA ALA A 78 16.92 10.97 -32.16
C ALA A 78 16.39 12.41 -32.27
N ALA A 79 16.69 13.05 -33.40
CA ALA A 79 16.39 14.43 -33.75
C ALA A 79 14.91 14.84 -33.56
N PRO A 80 14.61 16.13 -33.36
CA PRO A 80 13.25 16.59 -33.05
C PRO A 80 12.38 16.50 -34.31
N SER A 81 11.47 15.53 -34.33
CA SER A 81 10.32 15.54 -35.24
C SER A 81 9.04 15.34 -34.43
N VAL A 82 8.03 16.08 -34.85
CA VAL A 82 6.83 16.46 -34.13
C VAL A 82 5.95 15.24 -33.83
N SER A 83 5.90 14.80 -32.57
CA SER A 83 4.83 13.91 -32.05
C SER A 83 4.77 13.90 -30.51
N SER A 84 4.59 15.07 -29.88
CA SER A 84 4.56 15.18 -28.40
C SER A 84 3.20 14.92 -27.74
N LEU A 85 2.15 14.57 -28.49
CA LEU A 85 0.80 14.43 -27.91
C LEU A 85 0.48 13.04 -27.32
N SER A 86 1.33 12.03 -27.55
CA SER A 86 1.04 10.63 -27.16
C SER A 86 1.79 10.17 -25.91
N ASN A 87 2.87 10.86 -25.52
CA ASN A 87 3.74 10.42 -24.41
C ASN A 87 3.25 10.87 -23.02
N GLU A 88 2.40 11.90 -22.92
CA GLU A 88 1.93 12.41 -21.62
C GLU A 88 0.88 11.49 -20.97
N ALA A 89 0.03 10.86 -21.77
CA ALA A 89 -1.03 9.96 -21.30
C ALA A 89 -0.47 8.69 -20.61
N GLY A 90 0.67 8.18 -21.08
CA GLY A 90 1.31 7.00 -20.50
C GLY A 90 1.95 7.26 -19.13
N GLY A 91 2.44 8.48 -18.89
CA GLY A 91 2.97 8.90 -17.60
C GLY A 91 1.87 9.00 -16.54
N SER A 92 0.77 9.68 -16.86
CA SER A 92 -0.36 9.88 -15.94
C SER A 92 -1.04 8.56 -15.55
N HIS A 93 -1.22 7.63 -16.49
CA HIS A 93 -1.81 6.31 -16.17
C HIS A 93 -0.92 5.46 -15.25
N ASN A 94 0.40 5.50 -15.41
CA ASN A 94 1.31 4.77 -14.53
C ASN A 94 1.38 5.41 -13.13
N GLN A 95 1.34 6.74 -13.05
CA GLN A 95 1.23 7.46 -11.77
C GLN A 95 -0.06 7.09 -11.04
N GLU A 96 -1.19 7.03 -11.77
CA GLU A 96 -2.47 6.60 -11.24
C GLU A 96 -2.41 5.19 -10.65
N LYS A 97 -1.88 4.23 -11.43
CA LYS A 97 -1.72 2.85 -10.96
C LYS A 97 -0.81 2.76 -9.74
N ALA A 98 0.29 3.50 -9.72
CA ALA A 98 1.17 3.53 -8.55
C ALA A 98 0.38 3.97 -7.31
N TYR A 99 -0.29 5.12 -7.39
CA TYR A 99 -1.09 5.65 -6.29
C TYR A 99 -2.20 4.69 -5.86
N GLN A 100 -2.88 4.03 -6.80
CA GLN A 100 -3.91 3.02 -6.50
C GLN A 100 -3.38 1.87 -5.64
N TYR A 101 -2.20 1.32 -5.94
CA TYR A 101 -1.62 0.25 -5.12
C TYR A 101 -1.19 0.72 -3.73
N LEU A 102 -0.70 1.95 -3.63
CA LEU A 102 -0.36 2.55 -2.36
C LEU A 102 -1.61 2.76 -1.49
N MET A 103 -2.68 3.29 -2.08
CA MET A 103 -3.95 3.50 -1.41
C MET A 103 -4.69 2.20 -1.11
N PHE A 104 -4.54 1.17 -1.95
CA PHE A 104 -5.04 -0.18 -1.67
C PHE A 104 -4.42 -0.75 -0.39
N ALA A 105 -3.10 -0.62 -0.25
CA ALA A 105 -2.40 -1.02 0.96
C ALA A 105 -2.89 -0.23 2.17
N TYR A 106 -2.96 1.09 2.03
CA TYR A 106 -3.45 2.00 3.07
C TYR A 106 -4.86 1.63 3.53
N SER A 107 -5.83 1.53 2.63
CA SER A 107 -7.22 1.26 2.98
C SER A 107 -7.41 -0.08 3.68
N LYS A 108 -6.68 -1.14 3.26
CA LYS A 108 -6.78 -2.44 3.91
C LYS A 108 -6.19 -2.43 5.32
N LEU A 109 -5.03 -1.80 5.54
CA LEU A 109 -4.47 -1.67 6.89
C LEU A 109 -5.37 -0.82 7.78
N GLN A 110 -5.98 0.25 7.25
CA GLN A 110 -6.92 1.08 8.00
C GLN A 110 -8.15 0.28 8.43
N ALA A 111 -8.69 -0.55 7.54
CA ALA A 111 -9.82 -1.42 7.87
C ALA A 111 -9.47 -2.40 9.01
N VAL A 112 -8.27 -2.98 9.00
CA VAL A 112 -7.81 -3.92 10.04
C VAL A 112 -7.58 -3.21 11.37
N SER A 113 -6.98 -2.01 11.35
CA SER A 113 -6.79 -1.17 12.55
C SER A 113 -8.11 -0.78 13.22
N CYS A 114 -9.18 -0.56 12.44
CA CYS A 114 -10.49 -0.22 12.97
C CYS A 114 -11.37 -1.43 13.33
N ASP A 115 -11.00 -2.66 12.96
CA ASP A 115 -11.85 -3.82 13.16
C ASP A 115 -11.77 -4.30 14.62
N PRO A 116 -12.87 -4.22 15.40
CA PRO A 116 -12.90 -4.66 16.80
C PRO A 116 -12.62 -6.15 17.00
N LYS A 117 -12.63 -6.95 15.92
CA LYS A 117 -12.31 -8.39 15.95
C LYS A 117 -10.82 -8.68 15.78
N SER A 118 -10.04 -7.70 15.34
CA SER A 118 -8.58 -7.83 15.21
C SER A 118 -7.91 -7.84 16.58
N GLU A 119 -6.81 -8.57 16.70
CA GLU A 119 -5.97 -8.52 17.91
C GLU A 119 -5.37 -7.12 18.10
N PRO A 120 -5.24 -6.63 19.35
CA PRO A 120 -4.66 -5.32 19.64
C PRO A 120 -3.28 -5.11 19.02
N ASP A 121 -2.40 -6.12 19.11
CA ASP A 121 -1.05 -6.05 18.53
C ASP A 121 -1.08 -5.89 17.01
N LEU A 122 -2.04 -6.54 16.33
CA LEU A 122 -2.25 -6.38 14.90
C LEU A 122 -2.78 -4.99 14.56
N GLN A 123 -3.77 -4.50 15.32
CA GLN A 123 -4.31 -3.15 15.15
C GLN A 123 -3.21 -2.10 15.29
N GLU A 124 -2.38 -2.20 16.34
CA GLU A 124 -1.26 -1.31 16.58
C GLU A 124 -0.24 -1.39 15.44
N TRP A 125 0.13 -2.60 15.03
CA TRP A 125 1.05 -2.82 13.90
C TRP A 125 0.54 -2.14 12.63
N CYS A 126 -0.73 -2.37 12.28
CA CYS A 126 -1.37 -1.73 11.11
C CYS A 126 -1.38 -0.20 11.25
N THR A 127 -1.69 0.34 12.44
CA THR A 127 -1.71 1.78 12.74
C THR A 127 -0.33 2.42 12.58
N GLN A 128 0.73 1.76 13.04
CA GLN A 128 2.10 2.24 12.84
C GLN A 128 2.47 2.26 11.34
N ARG A 129 2.10 1.22 10.57
CA ARG A 129 2.40 1.16 9.12
C ARG A 129 1.56 2.17 8.31
N LEU A 130 0.33 2.45 8.73
CA LEU A 130 -0.52 3.46 8.10
C LEU A 130 0.10 4.86 8.11
N GLN A 131 0.76 5.24 9.21
CA GLN A 131 1.48 6.52 9.28
C GLN A 131 2.58 6.60 8.21
N HIS A 132 3.36 5.53 8.05
CA HIS A 132 4.39 5.46 7.01
C HIS A 132 3.79 5.50 5.59
N LEU A 133 2.71 4.77 5.34
CA LEU A 133 2.02 4.79 4.05
C LEU A 133 1.42 6.17 3.73
N CYS A 134 0.89 6.88 4.73
CA CYS A 134 0.39 8.25 4.60
C CYS A 134 1.51 9.19 4.16
N VAL A 135 2.67 9.17 4.84
CA VAL A 135 3.83 9.98 4.47
C VAL A 135 4.27 9.66 3.04
N LEU A 136 4.39 8.39 2.68
CA LEU A 136 4.79 7.98 1.33
C LEU A 136 3.78 8.45 0.26
N ALA A 137 2.49 8.42 0.57
CA ALA A 137 1.45 8.89 -0.34
C ALA A 137 1.50 10.41 -0.49
N LEU A 138 1.73 11.17 0.58
CA LEU A 138 1.90 12.62 0.53
C LEU A 138 3.16 13.04 -0.24
N GLU A 139 4.27 12.34 -0.03
CA GLU A 139 5.49 12.53 -0.82
C GLU A 139 5.22 12.29 -2.30
N PHE A 140 4.51 11.20 -2.63
CA PHE A 140 4.14 10.90 -4.01
C PHE A 140 3.29 12.00 -4.62
N THR A 141 2.19 12.40 -3.96
CA THR A 141 1.27 13.43 -4.49
C THR A 141 1.95 14.79 -4.63
N ASN A 142 2.82 15.17 -3.70
CA ASN A 142 3.53 16.45 -3.73
C ASN A 142 4.61 16.52 -4.83
N GLN A 143 5.07 15.38 -5.34
CA GLN A 143 6.01 15.31 -6.46
C GLN A 143 5.32 15.40 -7.83
N GLN A 144 3.99 15.33 -7.89
CA GLN A 144 3.26 15.38 -9.15
C GLN A 144 2.99 16.83 -9.59
N GLN A 145 2.89 17.05 -10.90
CA GLN A 145 2.67 18.39 -11.47
C GLN A 145 1.19 18.75 -11.60
N GLU A 146 0.29 17.77 -11.72
CA GLU A 146 -1.12 18.02 -11.96
C GLU A 146 -1.84 18.53 -10.68
N PRO A 147 -2.69 19.58 -10.76
CA PRO A 147 -3.38 20.15 -9.60
C PRO A 147 -4.24 19.15 -8.81
N ARG A 148 -4.77 18.11 -9.47
CA ARG A 148 -5.59 17.07 -8.83
C ARG A 148 -4.88 16.38 -7.66
N TRP A 149 -3.55 16.23 -7.74
CA TRP A 149 -2.76 15.58 -6.71
C TRP A 149 -2.66 16.41 -5.42
N LYS A 150 -2.79 17.74 -5.54
CA LYS A 150 -2.90 18.62 -4.38
C LYS A 150 -4.24 18.43 -3.68
N GLU A 151 -5.33 18.33 -4.42
CA GLU A 151 -6.65 18.04 -3.83
C GLU A 151 -6.64 16.66 -3.16
N GLU A 152 -6.00 15.67 -3.78
CA GLU A 152 -5.89 14.32 -3.22
C GLU A 152 -5.04 14.28 -1.95
N SER A 153 -3.95 15.06 -1.89
CA SER A 153 -3.11 15.15 -0.69
C SER A 153 -3.86 15.83 0.48
N GLU A 154 -4.64 16.87 0.19
CA GLU A 154 -5.49 17.54 1.19
C GLU A 154 -6.54 16.59 1.76
N LYS A 155 -7.24 15.83 0.91
CA LYS A 155 -8.21 14.80 1.33
C LYS A 155 -7.54 13.72 2.18
N LEU A 156 -6.36 13.26 1.78
CA LEU A 156 -5.62 12.26 2.52
C LEU A 156 -5.22 12.76 3.92
N ILE A 157 -4.71 13.98 4.03
CA ILE A 157 -4.38 14.59 5.33
C ILE A 157 -5.62 14.64 6.23
N GLU A 158 -6.74 15.14 5.73
CA GLU A 158 -7.97 15.28 6.52
C GLU A 158 -8.47 13.91 7.01
N SER A 159 -8.51 12.92 6.12
CA SER A 159 -8.92 11.56 6.45
C SER A 159 -7.99 10.91 7.47
N HIS A 160 -6.67 11.05 7.28
CA HIS A 160 -5.67 10.46 8.17
C HIS A 160 -5.71 11.10 9.57
N VAL A 161 -5.80 12.42 9.66
CA VAL A 161 -5.90 13.14 10.95
C VAL A 161 -7.17 12.73 11.69
N ARG A 162 -8.30 12.68 11.00
CA ARG A 162 -9.58 12.21 11.58
C ARG A 162 -9.45 10.78 12.12
N PHE A 163 -8.82 9.91 11.36
CA PHE A 163 -8.58 8.52 11.77
C PHE A 163 -7.66 8.43 12.99
N MET A 164 -6.49 9.09 12.98
CA MET A 164 -5.56 9.10 14.11
C MET A 164 -6.19 9.67 15.39
N ALA A 165 -7.01 10.72 15.28
CA ALA A 165 -7.73 11.28 16.43
C ALA A 165 -8.71 10.27 17.05
N SER A 166 -9.39 9.45 16.22
CA SER A 166 -10.31 8.42 16.72
C SER A 166 -9.57 7.27 17.44
N GLN A 167 -8.33 6.97 17.05
CA GLN A 167 -7.53 5.92 17.69
C GLN A 167 -7.08 6.35 19.09
N HIS A 168 -6.52 7.56 19.22
CA HIS A 168 -6.11 8.09 20.53
C HIS A 168 -7.27 8.19 21.54
N GLN A 169 -8.47 8.54 21.07
CA GLN A 169 -9.66 8.56 21.95
C GLN A 169 -10.04 7.17 22.47
N ASN A 170 -9.85 6.12 21.66
CA ASN A 170 -10.10 4.74 22.09
C ASN A 170 -9.05 4.28 23.10
N ASP A 171 -7.78 4.67 22.91
CA ASP A 171 -6.67 4.33 23.81
C ASP A 171 -6.86 4.96 25.21
N ASP A 172 -7.24 6.24 25.27
CA ASP A 172 -7.50 6.96 26.51
C ASP A 172 -8.69 6.36 27.29
N GLN A 173 -9.74 5.94 26.58
CA GLN A 173 -10.88 5.26 27.20
C GLN A 173 -10.53 3.85 27.69
N GLY A 174 -9.72 3.11 26.92
CA GLY A 174 -9.23 1.79 27.31
C GLY A 174 -8.34 1.84 28.56
N ALA A 175 -7.44 2.83 28.63
CA ALA A 175 -6.58 3.06 29.79
C ALA A 175 -7.37 3.45 31.05
N ALA A 176 -8.41 4.29 30.91
CA ALA A 176 -9.26 4.70 32.03
C ALA A 176 -10.08 3.53 32.60
N LEU A 177 -10.55 2.61 31.76
CA LEU A 177 -11.28 1.41 32.20
C LEU A 177 -10.36 0.39 32.90
N HIS A 178 -9.10 0.27 32.48
CA HIS A 178 -8.13 -0.64 33.09
C HIS A 178 -7.63 -0.18 34.47
N GLN A 179 -7.80 1.09 34.84
CA GLN A 179 -7.46 1.62 36.17
C GLN A 179 -8.60 1.46 37.21
N LEU A 180 -9.77 0.99 36.80
CA LEU A 180 -10.95 0.84 37.66
C LEU A 180 -11.21 -0.61 38.13
N HIS A 181 -10.28 -1.53 37.87
CA HIS A 181 -10.27 -2.90 38.41
C HIS A 181 -8.96 -3.19 39.15
#